data_AF-A0A957PEC4-F1
#
_entry.id   AF-A0A957PEC4-F1
#
_cell.length_a   1.000
_cell.length_b   1.000
_cell.length_c   1.000
_cell.angle_alpha   90.00
_cell.angle_beta   90.00
_cell.angle_gamma   90.00
#
_symmetry.space_group_name_H-M   'P 1'
#
loop_
_entity.id
_entity.type
_entity.pdbx_description
1 polymer ?
#
loop_
_entity_poly.entity_id
_entity_poly.type
_entity_poly.pdbx_seq_one_letter_code
_entity_poly.pdbx_strand_id
1 'polypeptide(L)'
;LQLAKFFLDERGHYHNGRQPYGNFGDPAYTQDHLPVIEQDEALGHSVRAVYMYSGMADVAALTGEQAYIDAIGRIWDNVVSKKLYITGGIGARRHGEAFGGNYELPNATAYNETCAAIANVFWNQRMFQLHGHAKYIDVLERSLYNGFLPGIDFGGNRFFYVNPLEFDGQFQFNRNNSNERLGWFNCSCCPTNVVRVFPSLGGYLYAQQGHHLYVNLFMSSQTSITIDGAAVQVIQQTHYPWDGTIKLTINPTRPTEFALHVRIPGWAQGQPVPSDLYAYSQSTDGDVQPITLTVNGAPIALALHQGYAVVQRLWQPGDQLELTLPMPVRRVVSHPAVAEDAGKVAVERGPLVYCLEAVDNEGSVLGAALADSTPLIAAKAPQLLNGVVTIEAKQPDGNLTFIPYYAWAHRGRGEMTVWVAQAPA
;
A
#
# COMPACT_ATOMS: atom_id res chain seq x y z
N LEU A 1 14.14 22.26 -13.40
CA LEU A 1 13.90 21.17 -14.36
C LEU A 1 15.20 20.65 -14.99
N GLN A 2 15.95 21.47 -15.74
CA GLN A 2 17.18 21.04 -16.44
C GLN A 2 18.19 20.29 -15.56
N LEU A 3 18.51 20.82 -14.37
CA LEU A 3 19.44 20.16 -13.44
C LEU A 3 18.95 18.78 -12.94
N ALA A 4 17.64 18.63 -12.74
CA ALA A 4 17.06 17.35 -12.32
C ALA A 4 17.18 16.31 -13.45
N LYS A 5 16.88 16.72 -14.68
CA LYS A 5 17.07 15.88 -15.86
C LYS A 5 18.54 15.49 -16.04
N PHE A 6 19.47 16.44 -15.92
CA PHE A 6 20.91 16.16 -15.99
C PHE A 6 21.35 15.06 -15.00
N PHE A 7 20.90 15.10 -13.75
CA PHE A 7 21.25 14.06 -12.78
C PHE A 7 20.70 12.67 -13.12
N LEU A 8 19.57 12.60 -13.83
CA LEU A 8 19.01 11.33 -14.31
C LEU A 8 19.70 10.87 -15.60
N ASP A 9 19.90 11.77 -16.55
CA ASP A 9 20.56 11.50 -17.84
C ASP A 9 22.00 11.03 -17.64
N GLU A 10 22.75 11.58 -16.69
CA GLU A 10 24.15 11.19 -16.46
C GLU A 10 24.30 9.88 -15.68
N ARG A 11 23.27 9.44 -14.97
CA ARG A 11 23.33 8.18 -14.21
C ARG A 11 23.46 7.02 -15.18
N GLY A 12 24.36 6.08 -14.91
CA GLY A 12 24.66 4.99 -15.84
C GLY A 12 25.68 5.28 -16.94
N HIS A 13 26.18 6.53 -17.04
CA HIS A 13 27.19 6.91 -18.02
C HIS A 13 28.57 7.11 -17.40
N TYR A 14 29.57 6.44 -17.99
CA TYR A 14 30.94 6.34 -17.44
C TYR A 14 31.97 7.12 -18.25
N HIS A 15 31.66 8.38 -18.55
CA HIS A 15 32.60 9.28 -19.22
C HIS A 15 33.70 9.75 -18.26
N ASN A 16 34.86 10.16 -18.81
CA ASN A 16 35.97 10.77 -18.07
C ASN A 16 36.51 9.94 -16.88
N GLY A 17 36.52 8.61 -17.01
CA GLY A 17 37.08 7.71 -15.99
C GLY A 17 36.18 7.45 -14.79
N ARG A 18 34.94 7.97 -14.78
CA ARG A 18 33.92 7.61 -13.79
C ARG A 18 33.67 6.09 -13.81
N GLN A 19 33.52 5.49 -12.64
CA GLN A 19 33.16 4.07 -12.48
C GLN A 19 31.74 3.94 -11.89
N PRO A 20 31.07 2.80 -12.09
CA PRO A 20 29.81 2.49 -11.42
C PRO A 20 29.95 2.66 -9.90
N TYR A 21 29.04 3.43 -9.31
CA TYR A 21 29.00 3.56 -7.85
C TYR A 21 28.20 2.41 -7.22
N GLY A 22 28.85 1.25 -7.15
CA GLY A 22 28.38 0.10 -6.38
C GLY A 22 28.76 0.17 -4.90
N ASN A 23 28.01 -0.51 -4.05
CA ASN A 23 28.38 -0.72 -2.64
C ASN A 23 27.87 -2.10 -2.22
N PHE A 24 28.36 -2.62 -1.08
CA PHE A 24 27.94 -3.92 -0.56
C PHE A 24 28.16 -5.08 -1.55
N GLY A 25 29.11 -4.95 -2.48
CA GLY A 25 29.35 -5.94 -3.53
C GLY A 25 28.28 -5.97 -4.64
N ASP A 26 27.36 -5.01 -4.64
CA ASP A 26 26.30 -4.89 -5.65
C ASP A 26 26.55 -3.65 -6.54
N PRO A 27 26.85 -3.84 -7.86
CA PRO A 27 27.03 -2.74 -8.79
C PRO A 27 25.74 -1.94 -9.03
N ALA A 28 24.58 -2.54 -8.78
CA ALA A 28 23.27 -1.90 -8.90
C ALA A 28 22.81 -1.23 -7.59
N TYR A 29 23.59 -1.24 -6.51
CA TYR A 29 23.20 -0.73 -5.19
C TYR A 29 22.63 0.70 -5.24
N THR A 30 23.20 1.59 -6.06
CA THR A 30 22.67 2.95 -6.28
C THR A 30 21.97 3.14 -7.62
N GLN A 31 21.57 2.06 -8.30
CA GLN A 31 20.90 2.10 -9.60
C GLN A 31 21.71 2.88 -10.65
N ASP A 32 23.04 2.84 -10.53
CA ASP A 32 23.97 3.50 -11.45
C ASP A 32 24.54 2.55 -12.51
N HIS A 33 24.15 1.28 -12.49
CA HIS A 33 24.69 0.23 -13.36
C HIS A 33 24.37 0.43 -14.86
N LEU A 34 23.26 1.08 -15.17
CA LEU A 34 22.77 1.37 -16.53
C LEU A 34 22.14 2.77 -16.60
N PRO A 35 22.10 3.40 -17.80
CA PRO A 35 21.28 4.57 -18.04
C PRO A 35 19.84 4.36 -17.56
N VAL A 36 19.25 5.36 -16.91
CA VAL A 36 17.94 5.18 -16.24
C VAL A 36 16.81 4.77 -17.20
N ILE A 37 16.91 5.18 -18.47
CA ILE A 37 15.95 4.83 -19.52
C ILE A 37 16.10 3.38 -20.03
N GLU A 38 17.25 2.76 -19.77
CA GLU A 38 17.55 1.37 -20.14
C GLU A 38 17.25 0.39 -19.00
N GLN A 39 17.01 0.88 -17.79
CA GLN A 39 16.61 0.03 -16.66
C GLN A 39 15.19 -0.53 -16.87
N ASP A 40 14.99 -1.78 -16.46
CA ASP A 40 13.74 -2.52 -16.60
C ASP A 40 13.32 -3.30 -15.34
N GLU A 41 14.24 -3.48 -14.38
CA GLU A 41 13.97 -4.09 -13.09
C GLU A 41 14.34 -3.18 -11.90
N ALA A 42 13.63 -3.35 -10.78
CA ALA A 42 14.03 -2.71 -9.53
C ALA A 42 15.15 -3.51 -8.85
N LEU A 43 16.33 -2.88 -8.71
CA LEU A 43 17.54 -3.47 -8.15
C LEU A 43 18.17 -2.57 -7.08
N GLY A 44 19.08 -3.13 -6.28
CA GLY A 44 19.84 -2.40 -5.27
C GLY A 44 18.98 -1.84 -4.14
N HIS A 45 19.49 -0.80 -3.47
CA HIS A 45 18.87 -0.20 -2.28
C HIS A 45 17.47 0.34 -2.58
N SER A 46 16.46 -0.14 -1.84
CA SER A 46 15.04 0.11 -2.17
C SER A 46 14.68 1.60 -2.13
N VAL A 47 15.04 2.32 -1.06
CA VAL A 47 14.76 3.77 -0.96
C VAL A 47 15.39 4.59 -2.08
N ARG A 48 16.66 4.30 -2.44
CA ARG A 48 17.35 5.01 -3.52
C ARG A 48 16.64 4.82 -4.85
N ALA A 49 16.30 3.57 -5.15
CA ALA A 49 15.54 3.17 -6.31
C ALA A 49 14.21 3.94 -6.41
N VAL A 50 13.32 3.84 -5.42
CA VAL A 50 12.00 4.47 -5.54
C VAL A 50 12.00 6.01 -5.43
N TYR A 51 13.02 6.63 -4.82
CA TYR A 51 13.23 8.07 -4.97
C TYR A 51 13.70 8.45 -6.37
N MET A 52 14.58 7.67 -6.98
CA MET A 52 15.00 7.89 -8.36
C MET A 52 13.81 7.73 -9.32
N TYR A 53 13.00 6.68 -9.15
CA TYR A 53 11.82 6.46 -10.00
C TYR A 53 10.77 7.57 -9.85
N SER A 54 10.62 8.12 -8.63
CA SER A 54 9.82 9.32 -8.40
C SER A 54 10.35 10.52 -9.20
N GLY A 55 11.67 10.76 -9.18
CA GLY A 55 12.31 11.82 -9.97
C GLY A 55 12.17 11.61 -11.48
N MET A 56 12.27 10.36 -11.94
CA MET A 56 12.02 9.99 -13.34
C MET A 56 10.58 10.29 -13.76
N ALA A 57 9.59 9.97 -12.92
CA ALA A 57 8.18 10.29 -13.18
C ALA A 57 7.94 11.81 -13.25
N ASP A 58 8.57 12.60 -12.36
CA ASP A 58 8.47 14.06 -12.38
C ASP A 58 9.09 14.64 -13.68
N VAL A 59 10.26 14.15 -14.10
CA VAL A 59 10.90 14.57 -15.36
C VAL A 59 10.06 14.15 -16.56
N ALA A 60 9.54 12.92 -16.59
CA ALA A 60 8.67 12.42 -17.64
C ALA A 60 7.42 13.31 -17.82
N ALA A 61 6.71 13.60 -16.73
CA ALA A 61 5.49 14.42 -16.75
C ALA A 61 5.75 15.86 -17.24
N LEU A 62 6.89 16.45 -16.87
CA LEU A 62 7.21 17.84 -17.18
C LEU A 62 7.89 18.04 -18.55
N THR A 63 8.44 16.99 -19.14
CA THR A 63 9.14 17.05 -20.44
C THR A 63 8.39 16.34 -21.57
N GLY A 64 7.51 15.39 -21.25
CA GLY A 64 6.86 14.53 -22.24
C GLY A 64 7.79 13.47 -22.85
N GLU A 65 8.96 13.23 -22.27
CA GLU A 65 9.93 12.26 -22.83
C GLU A 65 9.48 10.81 -22.59
N GLN A 66 9.05 10.17 -23.66
CA GLN A 66 8.50 8.81 -23.64
C GLN A 66 9.48 7.76 -23.08
N ALA A 67 10.79 7.91 -23.33
CA ALA A 67 11.79 6.96 -22.85
C ALA A 67 11.79 6.82 -21.32
N TYR A 68 11.55 7.93 -20.59
CA TYR A 68 11.40 7.89 -19.14
C TYR A 68 10.13 7.18 -18.71
N ILE A 69 9.00 7.45 -19.40
CA ILE A 69 7.69 6.82 -19.15
C ILE A 69 7.79 5.30 -19.33
N ASP A 70 8.42 4.86 -20.41
CA ASP A 70 8.55 3.44 -20.72
C ASP A 70 9.43 2.72 -19.68
N ALA A 71 10.53 3.35 -19.26
CA ALA A 71 11.42 2.78 -18.25
C ALA A 71 10.76 2.65 -16.89
N ILE A 72 10.15 3.72 -16.36
CA ILE A 72 9.43 3.64 -15.07
C ILE A 72 8.22 2.70 -15.14
N GLY A 73 7.58 2.57 -16.31
CA GLY A 73 6.52 1.59 -16.54
C GLY A 73 7.01 0.16 -16.36
N ARG A 74 8.10 -0.24 -17.05
CA ARG A 74 8.71 -1.57 -16.91
C ARG A 74 9.15 -1.86 -15.47
N ILE A 75 9.80 -0.89 -14.83
CA ILE A 75 10.27 -1.01 -13.44
C ILE A 75 9.09 -1.15 -12.47
N TRP A 76 8.01 -0.37 -12.66
CA TRP A 76 6.80 -0.47 -11.86
C TRP A 76 6.14 -1.84 -12.00
N ASP A 77 6.00 -2.34 -13.24
CA ASP A 77 5.48 -3.67 -13.50
C ASP A 77 6.36 -4.75 -12.85
N ASN A 78 7.70 -4.62 -12.87
CA ASN A 78 8.61 -5.53 -12.17
C ASN A 78 8.35 -5.55 -10.65
N VAL A 79 8.26 -4.38 -10.01
CA VAL A 79 8.01 -4.29 -8.56
C VAL A 79 6.68 -4.94 -8.20
N VAL A 80 5.59 -4.53 -8.86
CA VAL A 80 4.24 -4.94 -8.47
C VAL A 80 3.94 -6.39 -8.84
N SER A 81 4.57 -6.95 -9.88
CA SER A 81 4.39 -8.35 -10.27
C SER A 81 5.36 -9.33 -9.61
N LYS A 82 6.49 -8.88 -9.04
CA LYS A 82 7.54 -9.81 -8.58
C LYS A 82 8.24 -9.45 -7.27
N LYS A 83 8.20 -8.19 -6.80
CA LYS A 83 9.04 -7.71 -5.68
C LYS A 83 8.29 -6.87 -4.63
N LEU A 84 6.96 -6.94 -4.60
CA LEU A 84 6.09 -6.23 -3.66
C LEU A 84 5.56 -7.22 -2.62
N TYR A 85 5.81 -6.97 -1.34
CA TYR A 85 5.20 -7.77 -0.28
C TYR A 85 3.69 -7.51 -0.18
N ILE A 86 2.92 -8.45 0.38
CA ILE A 86 1.47 -8.27 0.57
C ILE A 86 1.12 -7.04 1.44
N THR A 87 2.05 -6.59 2.28
CA THR A 87 1.92 -5.35 3.07
C THR A 87 2.19 -4.08 2.26
N GLY A 88 2.58 -4.18 0.99
CA GLY A 88 3.06 -3.04 0.20
C GLY A 88 4.50 -2.62 0.53
N GLY A 89 5.18 -3.35 1.43
CA GLY A 89 6.59 -3.20 1.71
C GLY A 89 7.46 -3.60 0.50
N ILE A 90 8.64 -2.99 0.41
CA ILE A 90 9.66 -3.28 -0.62
C ILE A 90 11.05 -3.36 0.02
N GLY A 91 11.89 -4.24 -0.51
CA GLY A 91 13.22 -4.54 0.01
C GLY A 91 13.24 -5.85 0.78
N ALA A 92 13.69 -6.91 0.11
CA ALA A 92 13.74 -8.25 0.67
C ALA A 92 15.01 -8.49 1.51
N ARG A 93 16.11 -7.82 1.18
CA ARG A 93 17.44 -8.15 1.71
C ARG A 93 17.90 -7.11 2.72
N ARG A 94 18.29 -7.58 3.91
CA ARG A 94 18.98 -6.76 4.92
C ARG A 94 20.34 -6.26 4.43
N HIS A 95 21.06 -7.10 3.68
CA HIS A 95 22.29 -6.69 3.03
C HIS A 95 21.99 -5.70 1.92
N GLY A 96 22.54 -4.49 2.00
CA GLY A 96 22.30 -3.41 1.06
C GLY A 96 20.91 -2.75 1.15
N GLU A 97 20.04 -3.18 2.09
CA GLU A 97 18.70 -2.59 2.28
C GLU A 97 17.90 -2.60 0.97
N ALA A 98 17.95 -3.75 0.30
CA ALA A 98 17.84 -3.85 -1.14
C ALA A 98 16.68 -4.74 -1.61
N PHE A 99 16.26 -4.50 -2.85
CA PHE A 99 15.46 -5.46 -3.60
C PHE A 99 16.18 -6.81 -3.70
N GLY A 100 15.41 -7.88 -3.64
CA GLY A 100 15.87 -9.24 -3.97
C GLY A 100 15.74 -9.54 -5.47
N GLY A 101 15.94 -10.80 -5.81
CA GLY A 101 15.54 -11.36 -7.10
C GLY A 101 14.02 -11.34 -7.26
N ASN A 102 13.56 -11.59 -8.49
CA ASN A 102 12.14 -11.77 -8.77
C ASN A 102 11.55 -12.90 -7.91
N TYR A 103 10.44 -12.65 -7.24
CA TYR A 103 9.74 -13.56 -6.32
C TYR A 103 10.52 -13.94 -5.04
N GLU A 104 11.66 -13.28 -4.76
CA GLU A 104 12.36 -13.40 -3.49
C GLU A 104 11.70 -12.50 -2.44
N LEU A 105 10.76 -13.06 -1.68
CA LEU A 105 9.97 -12.36 -0.66
C LEU A 105 9.99 -13.12 0.68
N PRO A 106 11.17 -13.29 1.33
CA PRO A 106 11.24 -13.97 2.62
C PRO A 106 10.47 -13.19 3.69
N ASN A 107 9.80 -13.87 4.64
CA ASN A 107 8.95 -13.21 5.63
C ASN A 107 9.72 -12.77 6.89
N ALA A 108 10.47 -13.70 7.49
CA ALA A 108 11.21 -13.47 8.73
C ALA A 108 12.42 -12.54 8.54
N THR A 109 13.03 -12.57 7.35
CA THR A 109 14.22 -11.76 7.02
C THR A 109 13.91 -10.57 6.12
N ALA A 110 12.63 -10.29 5.85
CA ALA A 110 12.20 -9.13 5.07
C ALA A 110 12.80 -7.85 5.64
N TYR A 111 13.32 -6.97 4.76
CA TYR A 111 13.83 -5.67 5.21
C TYR A 111 12.72 -4.64 5.33
N ASN A 112 11.92 -4.47 4.25
CA ASN A 112 10.73 -3.63 4.22
C ASN A 112 10.88 -2.33 5.02
N GLU A 113 11.87 -1.53 4.65
CA GLU A 113 12.19 -0.31 5.40
C GLU A 113 11.00 0.64 5.41
N THR A 114 10.69 1.25 6.56
CA THR A 114 9.64 2.28 6.66
C THR A 114 9.85 3.42 5.65
N CYS A 115 11.10 3.86 5.44
CA CYS A 115 11.39 4.86 4.39
C CYS A 115 11.09 4.36 2.99
N ALA A 116 11.26 3.07 2.72
CA ALA A 116 10.99 2.50 1.40
C ALA A 116 9.48 2.43 1.14
N ALA A 117 8.67 2.10 2.15
CA ALA A 117 7.21 2.20 2.07
C ALA A 117 6.74 3.63 1.80
N ILE A 118 7.32 4.62 2.50
CA ILE A 118 7.02 6.05 2.26
C ILE A 118 7.39 6.46 0.83
N ALA A 119 8.58 6.07 0.38
CA ALA A 119 9.05 6.38 -0.95
C ALA A 119 8.21 5.67 -2.04
N ASN A 120 7.67 4.47 -1.74
CA ASN A 120 6.72 3.77 -2.60
C ASN A 120 5.37 4.52 -2.71
N VAL A 121 4.90 5.14 -1.62
CA VAL A 121 3.74 6.06 -1.65
C VAL A 121 4.01 7.24 -2.58
N PHE A 122 5.19 7.88 -2.48
CA PHE A 122 5.53 9.02 -3.34
C PHE A 122 5.62 8.65 -4.82
N TRP A 123 6.21 7.49 -5.12
CA TRP A 123 6.35 7.02 -6.48
C TRP A 123 4.99 6.70 -7.10
N ASN A 124 4.14 5.96 -6.39
CA ASN A 124 2.81 5.62 -6.88
C ASN A 124 1.88 6.84 -7.02
N GLN A 125 2.04 7.87 -6.17
CA GLN A 125 1.34 9.14 -6.38
C GLN A 125 1.70 9.79 -7.72
N ARG A 126 2.99 9.77 -8.11
CA ARG A 126 3.47 10.33 -9.38
C ARG A 126 3.06 9.48 -10.58
N MET A 127 3.09 8.16 -10.44
CA MET A 127 2.56 7.26 -11.47
C MET A 127 1.05 7.49 -11.68
N PHE A 128 0.29 7.72 -10.61
CA PHE A 128 -1.11 8.15 -10.73
C PHE A 128 -1.22 9.51 -11.44
N GLN A 129 -0.43 10.51 -11.08
CA GLN A 129 -0.47 11.83 -11.72
C GLN A 129 -0.11 11.78 -13.22
N LEU A 130 0.76 10.85 -13.61
CA LEU A 130 1.17 10.65 -15.01
C LEU A 130 0.10 9.95 -15.85
N HIS A 131 -0.66 9.03 -15.27
CA HIS A 131 -1.52 8.12 -16.02
C HIS A 131 -3.02 8.21 -15.71
N GLY A 132 -3.41 8.80 -14.57
CA GLY A 132 -4.79 8.87 -14.11
C GLY A 132 -5.43 7.51 -13.79
N HIS A 133 -4.64 6.47 -13.51
CA HIS A 133 -5.13 5.10 -13.28
C HIS A 133 -5.11 4.72 -11.79
N ALA A 134 -6.23 4.18 -11.31
CA ALA A 134 -6.42 3.77 -9.92
C ALA A 134 -5.45 2.68 -9.42
N LYS A 135 -4.87 1.85 -10.30
CA LYS A 135 -3.96 0.77 -9.91
C LYS A 135 -2.75 1.27 -9.10
N TYR A 136 -2.29 2.49 -9.40
CA TYR A 136 -1.22 3.13 -8.66
C TYR A 136 -1.68 3.53 -7.25
N ILE A 137 -2.93 4.00 -7.12
CA ILE A 137 -3.52 4.32 -5.83
C ILE A 137 -3.79 3.06 -5.00
N ASP A 138 -4.07 1.92 -5.62
CA ASP A 138 -4.21 0.64 -4.90
C ASP A 138 -2.88 0.22 -4.24
N VAL A 139 -1.75 0.34 -4.95
CA VAL A 139 -0.42 0.09 -4.38
C VAL A 139 -0.07 1.14 -3.31
N LEU A 140 -0.45 2.39 -3.53
CA LEU A 140 -0.28 3.48 -2.56
C LEU A 140 -1.07 3.20 -1.27
N GLU A 141 -2.35 2.84 -1.37
CA GLU A 141 -3.22 2.50 -0.23
C GLU A 141 -2.64 1.32 0.56
N ARG A 142 -2.24 0.25 -0.12
CA ARG A 142 -1.62 -0.91 0.52
C ARG A 142 -0.34 -0.54 1.27
N SER A 143 0.54 0.23 0.62
CA SER A 143 1.80 0.71 1.20
C SER A 143 1.56 1.64 2.38
N LEU A 144 0.54 2.50 2.31
CA LEU A 144 0.20 3.45 3.37
C LEU A 144 -0.34 2.71 4.59
N TYR A 145 -1.39 1.91 4.43
CA TYR A 145 -2.09 1.27 5.56
C TYR A 145 -1.32 0.09 6.17
N ASN A 146 -0.42 -0.56 5.43
CA ASN A 146 0.25 -1.78 5.90
C ASN A 146 1.78 -1.70 5.86
N GLY A 147 2.38 -1.03 4.87
CA GLY A 147 3.84 -0.94 4.77
C GLY A 147 4.44 0.20 5.61
N PHE A 148 3.69 1.29 5.78
CA PHE A 148 4.11 2.49 6.50
C PHE A 148 3.63 2.52 7.96
N LEU A 149 2.32 2.31 8.20
CA LEU A 149 1.74 2.42 9.54
C LEU A 149 2.39 1.54 10.63
N PRO A 150 2.84 0.28 10.41
CA PRO A 150 3.57 -0.45 11.45
C PRO A 150 4.85 0.26 11.89
N GLY A 151 5.42 1.12 11.03
CA GLY A 151 6.64 1.89 11.25
C GLY A 151 6.60 2.86 12.43
N ILE A 152 5.43 3.13 13.02
CA ILE A 152 5.24 4.06 14.14
C ILE A 152 4.23 3.48 15.13
N ASP A 153 4.47 3.67 16.43
CA ASP A 153 3.53 3.27 17.47
C ASP A 153 2.36 4.27 17.64
N PHE A 154 1.37 3.93 18.45
CA PHE A 154 0.18 4.78 18.65
C PHE A 154 0.49 6.01 19.50
N GLY A 155 1.55 5.97 20.31
CA GLY A 155 2.08 7.14 21.01
C GLY A 155 2.81 8.11 20.08
N GLY A 156 3.14 7.69 18.85
CA GLY A 156 3.84 8.49 17.86
C GLY A 156 5.30 8.76 18.18
N ASN A 157 5.91 7.95 19.06
CA ASN A 157 7.24 8.21 19.62
C ASN A 157 8.18 7.00 19.60
N ARG A 158 7.73 5.83 19.17
CA ARG A 158 8.56 4.65 18.92
C ARG A 158 8.36 4.17 17.49
N PHE A 159 9.44 3.75 16.84
CA PHE A 159 9.46 3.48 15.40
C PHE A 159 10.06 2.11 15.08
N PHE A 160 9.58 1.51 13.99
CA PHE A 160 10.33 0.46 13.30
C PHE A 160 11.15 1.08 12.16
N TYR A 161 12.37 0.58 12.00
CA TYR A 161 13.14 0.78 10.78
C TYR A 161 12.77 -0.28 9.75
N VAL A 162 12.77 -1.54 10.19
CA VAL A 162 12.51 -2.77 9.42
C VAL A 162 11.14 -3.31 9.80
N ASN A 163 10.35 -3.76 8.82
CA ASN A 163 8.98 -4.27 9.03
C ASN A 163 8.85 -5.72 8.53
N PRO A 164 9.17 -6.74 9.36
CA PRO A 164 9.11 -8.14 8.97
C PRO A 164 7.66 -8.63 8.88
N LEU A 165 7.43 -9.74 8.17
CA LEU A 165 6.11 -10.39 8.07
C LEU A 165 6.00 -11.65 8.96
N GLU A 166 7.12 -12.06 9.56
CA GLU A 166 7.20 -13.16 10.53
C GLU A 166 8.24 -12.81 11.60
N PHE A 167 7.95 -13.12 12.86
CA PHE A 167 8.85 -12.86 13.98
C PHE A 167 8.73 -13.96 15.03
N ASP A 168 9.88 -14.46 15.49
CA ASP A 168 10.02 -15.57 16.45
C ASP A 168 10.07 -15.11 17.92
N GLY A 169 9.89 -13.81 18.18
CA GLY A 169 10.03 -13.24 19.52
C GLY A 169 11.48 -12.99 19.95
N GLN A 170 12.48 -13.35 19.15
CA GLN A 170 13.91 -13.32 19.54
C GLN A 170 14.77 -12.54 18.55
N PHE A 171 14.65 -12.79 17.25
CA PHE A 171 15.53 -12.25 16.21
C PHE A 171 15.57 -10.72 16.21
N GLN A 172 16.78 -10.17 16.26
CA GLN A 172 17.03 -8.72 16.28
C GLN A 172 16.99 -8.13 14.87
N PHE A 173 15.80 -8.15 14.27
CA PHE A 173 15.58 -7.69 12.88
C PHE A 173 15.76 -6.18 12.71
N ASN A 174 15.44 -5.39 13.73
CA ASN A 174 15.40 -3.94 13.64
C ASN A 174 16.80 -3.32 13.76
N ARG A 175 16.93 -2.04 13.38
CA ARG A 175 18.19 -1.30 13.56
C ARG A 175 18.59 -1.23 15.03
N ASN A 176 19.88 -1.00 15.25
CA ASN A 176 20.53 -1.00 16.56
C ASN A 176 20.36 -2.34 17.33
N ASN A 177 20.28 -3.46 16.60
CA ASN A 177 20.11 -4.82 17.15
C ASN A 177 18.89 -4.91 18.09
N SER A 178 17.79 -4.26 17.71
CA SER A 178 16.53 -4.32 18.44
C SER A 178 15.57 -5.29 17.76
N ASN A 179 14.62 -5.79 18.53
CA ASN A 179 13.47 -6.56 18.08
C ASN A 179 12.13 -5.88 18.46
N GLU A 180 12.19 -4.60 18.83
CA GLU A 180 11.03 -3.77 19.17
C GLU A 180 11.12 -2.43 18.42
N ARG A 181 10.04 -1.64 18.50
CA ARG A 181 10.08 -0.24 18.11
C ARG A 181 10.98 0.55 19.05
N LEU A 182 11.82 1.44 18.54
CA LEU A 182 12.72 2.29 19.33
C LEU A 182 12.35 3.76 19.23
N GLY A 183 12.66 4.56 20.25
CA GLY A 183 12.46 6.02 20.18
C GLY A 183 13.34 6.71 19.14
N TRP A 184 14.52 6.16 18.87
CA TRP A 184 15.47 6.69 17.89
C TRP A 184 16.48 5.61 17.47
N PHE A 185 17.20 5.84 16.36
CA PHE A 185 18.22 4.96 15.84
C PHE A 185 19.57 5.69 15.65
N ASN A 186 20.64 4.96 15.34
CA ASN A 186 21.90 5.60 14.92
C ASN A 186 21.76 6.18 13.50
N CYS A 187 20.95 5.53 12.65
CA CYS A 187 20.51 6.04 11.35
C CYS A 187 19.01 6.36 11.46
N SER A 188 18.66 7.63 11.63
CA SER A 188 17.28 8.05 11.95
C SER A 188 16.52 8.63 10.75
N CYS A 189 16.71 8.05 9.58
CA CYS A 189 15.88 8.36 8.41
C CYS A 189 14.40 8.06 8.70
N CYS A 190 14.05 6.90 9.31
CA CYS A 190 12.65 6.53 9.50
C CYS A 190 11.86 7.52 10.40
N PRO A 191 12.30 7.85 11.63
CA PRO A 191 11.56 8.80 12.46
C PRO A 191 11.38 10.17 11.79
N THR A 192 12.41 10.69 11.14
CA THR A 192 12.35 11.99 10.44
C THR A 192 11.47 11.95 9.20
N ASN A 193 11.45 10.82 8.50
CA ASN A 193 10.63 10.62 7.31
C ASN A 193 9.13 10.46 7.67
N VAL A 194 8.82 9.81 8.79
CA VAL A 194 7.43 9.68 9.27
C VAL A 194 6.80 11.05 9.55
N VAL A 195 7.56 11.98 10.16
CA VAL A 195 7.07 13.34 10.51
C VAL A 195 6.61 14.14 9.29
N ARG A 196 7.19 13.92 8.10
CA ARG A 196 6.74 14.64 6.89
C ARG A 196 5.52 14.01 6.21
N VAL A 197 5.23 12.72 6.43
CA VAL A 197 4.15 12.02 5.75
C VAL A 197 2.80 12.33 6.37
N PHE A 198 2.65 12.19 7.69
CA PHE A 198 1.36 12.42 8.37
C PHE A 198 0.73 13.79 8.06
N PRO A 199 1.46 14.92 8.17
CA PRO A 199 0.90 16.23 7.83
C PRO A 199 0.54 16.38 6.34
N SER A 200 1.17 15.59 5.47
CA SER A 200 0.94 15.63 4.02
C SER A 200 -0.21 14.74 3.55
N LEU A 201 -0.80 13.90 4.41
CA LEU A 201 -1.81 12.89 4.02
C LEU A 201 -2.99 13.48 3.24
N GLY A 202 -3.46 14.67 3.61
CA GLY A 202 -4.53 15.38 2.90
C GLY A 202 -4.26 15.56 1.40
N GLY A 203 -2.99 15.66 1.00
CA GLY A 203 -2.56 15.82 -0.40
C GLY A 203 -2.65 14.56 -1.26
N TYR A 204 -3.02 13.40 -0.68
CA TYR A 204 -3.20 12.15 -1.41
C TYR A 204 -4.67 11.76 -1.60
N LEU A 205 -5.59 12.42 -0.89
CA LEU A 205 -7.02 12.07 -0.93
C LEU A 205 -7.68 12.43 -2.25
N TYR A 206 -7.28 13.53 -2.86
CA TYR A 206 -7.92 14.08 -4.05
C TYR A 206 -6.90 14.48 -5.11
N ALA A 207 -7.36 14.54 -6.35
CA ALA A 207 -6.63 15.18 -7.44
C ALA A 207 -7.59 15.88 -8.40
N GLN A 208 -7.07 16.83 -9.16
CA GLN A 208 -7.85 17.57 -10.14
C GLN A 208 -7.10 17.62 -11.47
N GLN A 209 -7.80 17.33 -12.57
CA GLN A 209 -7.33 17.53 -13.93
C GLN A 209 -8.40 18.29 -14.71
N GLY A 210 -8.22 19.60 -14.91
CA GLY A 210 -9.25 20.45 -15.52
C GLY A 210 -10.58 20.34 -14.77
N HIS A 211 -11.59 19.78 -15.45
CA HIS A 211 -12.97 19.60 -14.96
C HIS A 211 -13.21 18.18 -14.41
N HIS A 212 -12.15 17.43 -14.12
CA HIS A 212 -12.23 16.12 -13.50
C HIS A 212 -11.73 16.19 -12.06
N LEU A 213 -12.57 15.79 -11.11
CA LEU A 213 -12.20 15.62 -9.71
C LEU A 213 -12.04 14.14 -9.41
N TYR A 214 -10.87 13.75 -8.92
CA TYR A 214 -10.56 12.39 -8.47
C TYR A 214 -10.66 12.29 -6.95
N VAL A 215 -11.34 11.26 -6.47
CA VAL A 215 -11.36 10.82 -5.07
C VAL A 215 -10.55 9.53 -5.00
N ASN A 216 -9.33 9.65 -4.48
CA ASN A 216 -8.34 8.57 -4.44
C ASN A 216 -8.39 7.78 -3.13
N LEU A 217 -8.35 8.46 -1.99
CA LEU A 217 -8.38 7.80 -0.67
C LEU A 217 -9.67 8.15 0.08
N PHE A 218 -10.15 7.19 0.86
CA PHE A 218 -11.37 7.30 1.64
C PHE A 218 -11.05 7.55 3.11
N MET A 219 -11.22 8.80 3.54
CA MET A 219 -11.08 9.22 4.92
C MET A 219 -12.06 10.36 5.16
N SER A 220 -12.68 10.39 6.34
CA SER A 220 -13.54 11.52 6.72
C SER A 220 -12.75 12.82 6.64
N SER A 221 -13.19 13.73 5.78
CA SER A 221 -12.41 14.90 5.37
C SER A 221 -13.31 15.96 4.76
N GLN A 222 -12.79 17.18 4.69
CA GLN A 222 -13.42 18.31 4.02
C GLN A 222 -12.37 19.05 3.22
N THR A 223 -12.67 19.33 1.96
CA THR A 223 -11.81 20.12 1.08
C THR A 223 -12.62 21.11 0.27
N SER A 224 -11.94 22.11 -0.29
CA SER A 224 -12.50 23.06 -1.24
C SER A 224 -11.59 23.12 -2.46
N ILE A 225 -12.15 22.86 -3.63
CA ILE A 225 -11.44 22.90 -4.91
C ILE A 225 -12.12 23.91 -5.83
N THR A 226 -11.43 24.37 -6.88
CA THR A 226 -12.01 25.31 -7.84
C THR A 226 -12.20 24.62 -9.19
N ILE A 227 -13.43 24.54 -9.67
CA ILE A 227 -13.77 24.01 -11.01
C ILE A 227 -14.53 25.11 -11.75
N ASP A 228 -14.04 25.52 -12.92
CA ASP A 228 -14.65 26.59 -13.74
C ASP A 228 -14.93 27.89 -12.97
N GLY A 229 -14.00 28.25 -12.07
CA GLY A 229 -14.12 29.43 -11.20
C GLY A 229 -15.18 29.31 -10.11
N ALA A 230 -15.90 28.19 -10.00
CA ALA A 230 -16.77 27.90 -8.87
C ALA A 230 -15.97 27.17 -7.78
N ALA A 231 -16.10 27.62 -6.53
CA ALA A 231 -15.61 26.86 -5.40
C ALA A 231 -16.54 25.68 -5.14
N VAL A 232 -15.98 24.47 -5.08
CA VAL A 232 -16.70 23.22 -4.83
C VAL A 232 -16.16 22.64 -3.54
N GLN A 233 -17.00 22.68 -2.50
CA GLN A 233 -16.69 21.98 -1.26
C GLN A 233 -17.07 20.51 -1.42
N VAL A 234 -16.17 19.63 -0.99
CA VAL A 234 -16.39 18.18 -0.94
C VAL A 234 -16.18 17.71 0.48
N ILE A 235 -17.19 17.04 1.04
CA ILE A 235 -17.16 16.46 2.38
C ILE A 235 -17.23 14.95 2.23
N GLN A 236 -16.26 14.21 2.76
CA GLN A 236 -16.38 12.76 2.93
C GLN A 236 -16.78 12.42 4.36
N GLN A 237 -17.72 11.50 4.50
CA GLN A 237 -18.09 10.89 5.77
C GLN A 237 -18.01 9.38 5.60
N THR A 238 -17.14 8.74 6.39
CA THR A 238 -16.93 7.29 6.32
C THR A 238 -16.26 6.78 7.60
N HIS A 239 -16.46 5.49 7.87
CA HIS A 239 -15.71 4.72 8.87
C HIS A 239 -14.60 3.86 8.23
N TYR A 240 -14.27 4.09 6.96
CA TYR A 240 -13.11 3.49 6.29
C TYR A 240 -11.83 3.68 7.15
N PRO A 241 -10.98 2.65 7.33
CA PRO A 241 -10.96 1.35 6.64
C PRO A 241 -11.81 0.24 7.29
N TRP A 242 -12.61 0.55 8.31
CA TRP A 242 -13.40 -0.46 9.04
C TRP A 242 -14.71 -0.84 8.36
N ASP A 243 -15.28 0.09 7.62
CA ASP A 243 -16.51 -0.06 6.85
C ASP A 243 -16.33 0.51 5.45
N GLY A 244 -17.03 -0.06 4.47
CA GLY A 244 -16.92 0.33 3.07
C GLY A 244 -17.99 1.30 2.59
N THR A 245 -18.78 1.91 3.48
CA THR A 245 -19.71 2.98 3.13
C THR A 245 -18.99 4.33 3.10
N ILE A 246 -18.95 4.98 1.95
CA ILE A 246 -18.39 6.31 1.75
C ILE A 246 -19.51 7.23 1.28
N LYS A 247 -19.76 8.31 2.04
CA LYS A 247 -20.69 9.37 1.65
C LYS A 247 -19.91 10.61 1.27
N LEU A 248 -20.14 11.11 0.05
CA LEU A 248 -19.59 12.34 -0.48
C LEU A 248 -20.71 13.38 -0.60
N THR A 249 -20.60 14.49 0.10
CA THR A 249 -21.48 15.64 -0.10
C THR A 249 -20.76 16.67 -0.96
N ILE A 250 -21.39 17.06 -2.06
CA ILE A 250 -20.86 17.97 -3.08
C ILE A 250 -21.60 19.30 -2.97
N ASN A 251 -20.87 20.37 -2.66
CA ASN A 251 -21.41 21.69 -2.37
C ASN A 251 -20.72 22.76 -3.24
N PRO A 252 -21.08 22.88 -4.53
CA PRO A 252 -20.59 23.97 -5.36
C PRO A 252 -21.28 25.29 -5.01
N THR A 253 -20.59 26.43 -5.12
CA THR A 253 -21.19 27.76 -4.86
C THR A 253 -22.28 28.16 -5.85
N ARG A 254 -22.30 27.52 -7.02
CA ARG A 254 -23.32 27.64 -8.08
C ARG A 254 -23.42 26.29 -8.79
N PRO A 255 -24.52 25.96 -9.49
CA PRO A 255 -24.59 24.75 -10.30
C PRO A 255 -23.36 24.63 -11.22
N THR A 256 -22.62 23.53 -11.11
CA THR A 256 -21.32 23.35 -11.81
C THR A 256 -21.26 21.95 -12.40
N GLU A 257 -20.97 21.87 -13.69
CA GLU A 257 -20.85 20.59 -14.40
C GLU A 257 -19.42 20.09 -14.35
N PHE A 258 -19.21 18.86 -13.88
CA PHE A 258 -17.89 18.23 -13.85
C PHE A 258 -18.01 16.70 -13.66
N ALA A 259 -16.90 16.00 -13.94
CA ALA A 259 -16.80 14.57 -13.71
C ALA A 259 -16.22 14.29 -12.32
N LEU A 260 -16.95 13.55 -11.51
CA LEU A 260 -16.44 12.98 -10.28
C LEU A 260 -15.96 11.55 -10.54
N HIS A 261 -14.65 11.33 -10.43
CA HIS A 261 -13.98 10.04 -10.55
C HIS A 261 -13.77 9.47 -9.14
N VAL A 262 -14.57 8.48 -8.74
CA VAL A 262 -14.44 7.83 -7.42
C VAL A 262 -13.73 6.50 -7.61
N ARG A 263 -12.58 6.29 -6.95
CA ARG A 263 -11.80 5.06 -7.11
C ARG A 263 -12.65 3.85 -6.74
N ILE A 264 -12.57 2.78 -7.54
CA ILE A 264 -13.03 1.46 -7.13
C ILE A 264 -11.78 0.62 -6.83
N PRO A 265 -11.49 0.31 -5.54
CA PRO A 265 -10.26 -0.38 -5.19
C PRO A 265 -10.15 -1.77 -5.83
N GLY A 266 -8.94 -2.18 -6.24
CA GLY A 266 -8.69 -3.52 -6.78
C GLY A 266 -9.18 -4.64 -5.88
N TRP A 267 -8.99 -4.53 -4.56
CA TRP A 267 -9.42 -5.55 -3.59
C TRP A 267 -10.94 -5.77 -3.60
N ALA A 268 -11.73 -4.71 -3.83
CA ALA A 268 -13.18 -4.77 -3.95
C ALA A 268 -13.61 -5.44 -5.28
N GLN A 269 -12.75 -5.40 -6.29
CA GLN A 269 -12.92 -6.03 -7.60
C GLN A 269 -12.32 -7.44 -7.67
N GLY A 270 -11.83 -7.98 -6.55
CA GLY A 270 -11.27 -9.33 -6.50
C GLY A 270 -9.79 -9.42 -6.88
N GLN A 271 -9.03 -8.32 -6.81
CA GLN A 271 -7.58 -8.30 -7.04
C GLN A 271 -6.83 -7.70 -5.83
N PRO A 272 -6.03 -8.48 -5.07
CA PRO A 272 -5.29 -7.94 -3.93
C PRO A 272 -4.28 -6.85 -4.32
N VAL A 273 -3.62 -7.04 -5.46
CA VAL A 273 -2.67 -6.11 -6.09
C VAL A 273 -2.92 -6.11 -7.61
N PRO A 274 -2.49 -5.08 -8.36
CA PRO A 274 -2.74 -5.01 -9.81
C PRO A 274 -1.71 -5.82 -10.60
N SER A 275 -1.56 -7.11 -10.25
CA SER A 275 -0.71 -8.11 -10.90
C SER A 275 -1.18 -9.51 -10.52
N ASP A 276 -0.52 -10.54 -11.04
CA ASP A 276 -0.71 -11.94 -10.68
C ASP A 276 0.17 -12.40 -9.50
N LEU A 277 0.88 -11.48 -8.82
CA LEU A 277 1.74 -11.80 -7.68
C LEU A 277 0.94 -12.38 -6.49
N TYR A 278 -0.32 -11.96 -6.36
CA TYR A 278 -1.23 -12.43 -5.33
C TYR A 278 -2.64 -12.63 -5.90
N ALA A 279 -3.35 -13.64 -5.40
CA ALA A 279 -4.72 -13.92 -5.77
C ALA A 279 -5.56 -14.24 -4.53
N TYR A 280 -6.87 -13.99 -4.60
CA TYR A 280 -7.78 -14.51 -3.58
C TYR A 280 -8.01 -16.00 -3.80
N SER A 281 -7.85 -16.82 -2.77
CA SER A 281 -8.28 -18.22 -2.84
C SER A 281 -9.82 -18.22 -2.95
N GLN A 282 -10.38 -19.11 -3.77
CA GLN A 282 -11.77 -19.04 -4.20
C GLN A 282 -12.82 -19.25 -3.07
N SER A 283 -12.41 -19.35 -1.80
CA SER A 283 -13.32 -19.29 -0.66
C SER A 283 -13.53 -17.85 -0.18
N THR A 284 -14.53 -17.17 -0.75
CA THR A 284 -15.14 -16.04 -0.05
C THR A 284 -16.07 -16.60 1.01
N ASP A 285 -15.71 -16.45 2.28
CA ASP A 285 -16.64 -16.74 3.38
C ASP A 285 -17.75 -15.68 3.36
N GLY A 286 -18.86 -16.00 2.69
CA GLY A 286 -20.07 -15.17 2.56
C GLY A 286 -20.36 -14.68 1.12
N ASP A 287 -21.64 -14.38 0.86
CA ASP A 287 -22.10 -13.76 -0.39
C ASP A 287 -21.40 -12.40 -0.56
N VAL A 288 -20.46 -12.30 -1.51
CA VAL A 288 -19.85 -11.02 -1.87
C VAL A 288 -20.94 -10.14 -2.46
N GLN A 289 -21.41 -9.20 -1.65
CA GLN A 289 -22.36 -8.19 -2.10
C GLN A 289 -21.78 -7.42 -3.30
N PRO A 290 -22.61 -6.91 -4.22
CA PRO A 290 -22.11 -6.06 -5.29
C PRO A 290 -21.63 -4.71 -4.73
N ILE A 291 -20.66 -4.11 -5.41
CA ILE A 291 -20.35 -2.69 -5.21
C ILE A 291 -21.57 -1.88 -5.67
N THR A 292 -22.02 -0.94 -4.85
CA THR A 292 -23.15 -0.08 -5.21
C THR A 292 -22.75 1.39 -5.16
N LEU A 293 -23.31 2.16 -6.08
CA LEU A 293 -23.12 3.60 -6.17
C LEU A 293 -24.49 4.25 -6.35
N THR A 294 -24.79 5.23 -5.51
CA THR A 294 -26.01 6.02 -5.61
C THR A 294 -25.70 7.50 -5.62
N VAL A 295 -26.58 8.27 -6.25
CA VAL A 295 -26.57 9.73 -6.20
C VAL A 295 -27.96 10.19 -5.79
N ASN A 296 -28.05 10.94 -4.70
CA ASN A 296 -29.31 11.37 -4.08
C ASN A 296 -30.29 10.18 -3.86
N GLY A 297 -29.74 9.03 -3.46
CA GLY A 297 -30.49 7.79 -3.23
C GLY A 297 -30.88 7.00 -4.49
N ALA A 298 -30.65 7.54 -5.69
CA ALA A 298 -30.90 6.81 -6.94
C ALA A 298 -29.66 6.00 -7.36
N PRO A 299 -29.79 4.68 -7.61
CA PRO A 299 -28.69 3.85 -8.12
C PRO A 299 -28.16 4.35 -9.46
N ILE A 300 -26.84 4.34 -9.63
CA ILE A 300 -26.16 4.61 -10.90
C ILE A 300 -25.32 3.39 -11.31
N ALA A 301 -25.28 3.10 -12.61
CA ALA A 301 -24.44 2.05 -13.16
C ALA A 301 -22.95 2.37 -12.93
N LEU A 302 -22.17 1.37 -12.53
CA LEU A 302 -20.72 1.48 -12.37
C LEU A 302 -20.04 1.45 -13.74
N ALA A 303 -19.87 2.63 -14.35
CA ALA A 303 -19.04 2.81 -15.54
C ALA A 303 -17.59 3.07 -15.13
N LEU A 304 -16.72 2.07 -15.29
CA LEU A 304 -15.32 2.16 -14.90
C LEU A 304 -14.46 2.71 -16.03
N HIS A 305 -13.66 3.73 -15.72
CA HIS A 305 -12.58 4.22 -16.56
C HIS A 305 -11.28 4.23 -15.74
N GLN A 306 -10.29 3.43 -16.16
CA GLN A 306 -8.99 3.34 -15.47
C GLN A 306 -9.11 3.04 -13.95
N GLY A 307 -10.13 2.26 -13.56
CA GLY A 307 -10.43 1.89 -12.17
C GLY A 307 -11.19 2.94 -11.35
N TYR A 308 -11.74 3.98 -11.98
CA TYR A 308 -12.63 4.95 -11.35
C TYR A 308 -14.06 4.78 -11.86
N ALA A 309 -15.04 4.83 -10.97
CA ALA A 309 -16.43 5.07 -11.33
C ALA A 309 -16.60 6.55 -11.69
N VAL A 310 -17.02 6.83 -12.92
CA VAL A 310 -17.12 8.20 -13.44
C VAL A 310 -18.57 8.68 -13.41
N VAL A 311 -18.81 9.73 -12.63
CA VAL A 311 -20.12 10.40 -12.53
C VAL A 311 -20.01 11.81 -13.10
N GLN A 312 -20.38 11.97 -14.38
CA GLN A 312 -20.50 13.25 -15.06
C GLN A 312 -21.92 13.81 -14.88
N ARG A 313 -22.07 14.97 -14.25
CA ARG A 313 -23.37 15.65 -14.12
C ARG A 313 -23.21 17.13 -13.79
N LEU A 314 -24.33 17.86 -13.88
CA LEU A 314 -24.49 19.17 -13.25
C LEU A 314 -24.74 18.98 -11.75
N TRP A 315 -23.73 19.30 -10.94
CA TRP A 315 -23.80 19.19 -9.49
C TRP A 315 -24.46 20.43 -8.87
N GLN A 316 -25.36 20.19 -7.93
CA GLN A 316 -26.09 21.17 -7.13
C GLN A 316 -25.57 21.20 -5.70
N PRO A 317 -25.71 22.32 -4.96
CA PRO A 317 -25.43 22.36 -3.52
C PRO A 317 -26.20 21.25 -2.77
N GLY A 318 -25.49 20.44 -2.00
CA GLY A 318 -26.07 19.38 -1.18
C GLY A 318 -26.27 18.04 -1.89
N ASP A 319 -25.87 17.92 -3.17
CA ASP A 319 -25.88 16.63 -3.85
C ASP A 319 -25.03 15.61 -3.07
N GLN A 320 -25.55 14.39 -2.92
CA GLN A 320 -24.90 13.32 -2.19
C GLN A 320 -24.60 12.15 -3.12
N LEU A 321 -23.36 11.68 -3.10
CA LEU A 321 -22.95 10.41 -3.69
C LEU A 321 -22.64 9.44 -2.55
N GLU A 322 -23.18 8.24 -2.62
CA GLU A 322 -22.89 7.17 -1.66
C GLU A 322 -22.34 5.95 -2.40
N LEU A 323 -21.12 5.55 -2.03
CA LEU A 323 -20.44 4.35 -2.51
C LEU A 323 -20.44 3.32 -1.39
N THR A 324 -20.88 2.09 -1.68
CA THR A 324 -20.74 0.94 -0.79
C THR A 324 -19.75 -0.06 -1.39
N LEU A 325 -18.63 -0.25 -0.70
CA LEU A 325 -17.61 -1.25 -1.00
C LEU A 325 -17.79 -2.45 -0.05
N PRO A 326 -18.16 -3.64 -0.56
CA PRO A 326 -18.20 -4.86 0.25
C PRO A 326 -16.82 -5.14 0.83
N MET A 327 -16.71 -5.36 2.14
CA MET A 327 -15.46 -5.72 2.82
C MET A 327 -15.52 -7.13 3.43
N PRO A 328 -15.63 -8.19 2.60
CA PRO A 328 -15.51 -9.56 3.08
C PRO A 328 -14.10 -9.80 3.63
N VAL A 329 -13.97 -10.77 4.53
CA VAL A 329 -12.67 -11.33 4.87
C VAL A 329 -12.19 -12.17 3.69
N ARG A 330 -10.93 -12.01 3.30
CA ARG A 330 -10.34 -12.68 2.15
C ARG A 330 -9.08 -13.40 2.54
N ARG A 331 -8.92 -14.59 1.97
CA ARG A 331 -7.70 -15.37 1.96
C ARG A 331 -6.90 -15.02 0.72
N VAL A 332 -5.63 -14.70 0.89
CA VAL A 332 -4.71 -14.35 -0.18
C VAL A 332 -3.65 -15.44 -0.30
N VAL A 333 -3.46 -15.94 -1.51
CA VAL A 333 -2.38 -16.85 -1.87
C VAL A 333 -1.37 -16.11 -2.75
N SER A 334 -0.10 -16.48 -2.64
CA SER A 334 0.97 -15.93 -3.46
C SER A 334 1.10 -16.67 -4.80
N HIS A 335 1.74 -16.00 -5.76
CA HIS A 335 2.17 -16.63 -6.99
C HIS A 335 3.11 -17.81 -6.66
N PRO A 336 3.00 -18.99 -7.32
CA PRO A 336 3.77 -20.19 -6.98
C PRO A 336 5.30 -20.03 -7.01
N ALA A 337 5.81 -19.02 -7.72
CA ALA A 337 7.24 -18.70 -7.74
C ALA A 337 7.76 -18.07 -6.43
N VAL A 338 6.86 -17.59 -5.55
CA VAL A 338 7.21 -17.12 -4.21
C VAL A 338 7.35 -18.32 -3.28
N ALA A 339 8.54 -18.92 -3.28
CA ALA A 339 8.80 -20.17 -2.57
C ALA A 339 8.54 -20.09 -1.05
N GLU A 340 8.77 -18.91 -0.44
CA GLU A 340 8.58 -18.69 1.00
C GLU A 340 7.12 -18.88 1.45
N ASP A 341 6.18 -18.58 0.57
CA ASP A 341 4.74 -18.54 0.84
C ASP A 341 4.03 -19.79 0.29
N ALA A 342 4.77 -20.77 -0.21
CA ALA A 342 4.22 -22.01 -0.71
C ALA A 342 3.43 -22.75 0.40
N GLY A 343 2.16 -23.05 0.13
CA GLY A 343 1.27 -23.68 1.11
C GLY A 343 0.92 -22.78 2.29
N LYS A 344 1.02 -21.46 2.14
CA LYS A 344 0.59 -20.48 3.14
C LYS A 344 -0.51 -19.57 2.60
N VAL A 345 -1.25 -18.96 3.51
CA VAL A 345 -2.32 -18.02 3.23
C VAL A 345 -2.19 -16.79 4.14
N ALA A 346 -2.37 -15.61 3.55
CA ALA A 346 -2.54 -14.37 4.29
C ALA A 346 -4.02 -14.01 4.39
N VAL A 347 -4.39 -13.24 5.41
CA VAL A 347 -5.77 -12.76 5.60
C VAL A 347 -5.81 -11.25 5.40
N GLU A 348 -6.79 -10.76 4.65
CA GLU A 348 -7.06 -9.33 4.51
C GLU A 348 -8.56 -9.00 4.54
N ARG A 349 -8.88 -7.76 4.88
CA ARG A 349 -10.24 -7.22 4.83
C ARG A 349 -10.19 -5.75 4.42
N GLY A 350 -10.83 -5.43 3.30
CA GLY A 350 -10.69 -4.10 2.71
C GLY A 350 -9.22 -3.83 2.37
N PRO A 351 -8.66 -2.65 2.74
CA PRO A 351 -7.27 -2.33 2.47
C PRO A 351 -6.28 -2.92 3.50
N LEU A 352 -6.77 -3.57 4.55
CA LEU A 352 -5.95 -3.99 5.70
C LEU A 352 -5.54 -5.46 5.58
N VAL A 353 -4.23 -5.68 5.65
CA VAL A 353 -3.62 -7.00 5.86
C VAL A 353 -3.65 -7.31 7.36
N TYR A 354 -3.86 -8.57 7.70
CA TYR A 354 -3.94 -9.05 9.07
C TYR A 354 -2.75 -9.96 9.43
N CYS A 355 -2.50 -10.11 10.73
CA CYS A 355 -1.49 -11.00 11.28
C CYS A 355 -2.01 -11.65 12.56
N LEU A 356 -1.37 -12.76 12.95
CA LEU A 356 -1.50 -13.35 14.28
C LEU A 356 -0.40 -12.79 15.17
N GLU A 357 -0.72 -12.47 16.42
CA GLU A 357 0.26 -12.20 17.48
C GLU A 357 0.10 -13.21 18.61
N ALA A 358 1.22 -13.64 19.20
CA ALA A 358 1.25 -14.58 20.32
C ALA A 358 0.31 -14.19 21.48
N VAL A 359 0.18 -12.90 21.77
CA VAL A 359 -0.64 -12.39 22.89
C VAL A 359 -2.14 -12.71 22.75
N ASP A 360 -2.64 -12.90 21.53
CA ASP A 360 -4.04 -13.25 21.26
C ASP A 360 -4.24 -14.74 20.97
N ASN A 361 -3.16 -15.52 20.92
CA ASN A 361 -3.14 -16.88 20.38
C ASN A 361 -2.28 -17.81 21.26
N GLU A 362 -2.56 -17.84 22.55
CA GLU A 362 -1.96 -18.79 23.53
C GLU A 362 -0.43 -18.78 23.61
N GLY A 363 0.23 -17.72 23.15
CA GLY A 363 1.67 -17.51 23.27
C GLY A 363 2.52 -18.00 22.09
N SER A 364 1.96 -18.67 21.07
CA SER A 364 2.70 -19.10 19.88
C SER A 364 1.83 -19.09 18.62
N VAL A 365 2.38 -18.61 17.50
CA VAL A 365 1.66 -18.47 16.23
C VAL A 365 2.42 -19.01 15.02
N LEU A 366 3.73 -19.27 15.13
CA LEU A 366 4.52 -19.76 13.99
C LEU A 366 4.13 -21.19 13.56
N GLY A 367 3.58 -21.98 14.47
CA GLY A 367 3.03 -23.30 14.20
C GLY A 367 1.53 -23.30 13.84
N ALA A 368 0.88 -22.14 13.77
CA ALA A 368 -0.55 -22.07 13.48
C ALA A 368 -0.85 -22.52 12.04
N ALA A 369 -1.98 -23.20 11.88
CA ALA A 369 -2.48 -23.63 10.58
C ALA A 369 -3.95 -23.23 10.42
N LEU A 370 -4.30 -22.76 9.22
CA LEU A 370 -5.66 -22.35 8.87
C LEU A 370 -6.20 -23.29 7.79
N ALA A 371 -7.26 -24.03 8.12
CA ALA A 371 -7.92 -24.89 7.13
C ALA A 371 -8.79 -24.05 6.17
N ASP A 372 -8.86 -24.47 4.91
CA ASP A 372 -9.60 -23.76 3.85
C ASP A 372 -11.09 -23.59 4.16
N SER A 373 -11.66 -24.53 4.90
CA SER A 373 -13.07 -24.58 5.32
C SER A 373 -13.35 -23.77 6.60
N THR A 374 -12.33 -23.26 7.28
CA THR A 374 -12.50 -22.57 8.57
C THR A 374 -13.21 -21.23 8.36
N PRO A 375 -14.38 -20.97 8.95
CA PRO A 375 -15.04 -19.68 8.77
C PRO A 375 -14.21 -18.54 9.39
N LEU A 376 -13.96 -17.48 8.62
CA LEU A 376 -13.35 -16.24 9.11
C LEU A 376 -14.39 -15.18 9.37
N ILE A 377 -14.46 -14.69 10.61
CA ILE A 377 -15.50 -13.76 11.06
C ILE A 377 -14.87 -12.46 11.54
N ALA A 378 -15.21 -11.35 10.88
CA ALA A 378 -14.78 -10.02 11.31
C ALA A 378 -15.61 -9.54 12.52
N ALA A 379 -14.94 -9.03 13.55
CA ALA A 379 -15.58 -8.51 14.75
C ALA A 379 -15.01 -7.13 15.14
N LYS A 380 -15.87 -6.20 15.56
CA LYS A 380 -15.42 -4.90 16.08
C LYS A 380 -14.86 -5.08 17.49
N ALA A 381 -13.64 -4.59 17.73
CA ALA A 381 -12.98 -4.60 19.02
C ALA A 381 -12.61 -3.15 19.44
N PRO A 382 -13.60 -2.34 19.89
CA PRO A 382 -13.40 -0.90 20.14
C PRO A 382 -12.43 -0.60 21.30
N GLN A 383 -12.23 -1.55 22.21
CA GLN A 383 -11.32 -1.41 23.35
C GLN A 383 -9.92 -1.98 23.08
N LEU A 384 -9.72 -2.63 21.93
CA LEU A 384 -8.45 -3.25 21.56
C LEU A 384 -7.69 -2.32 20.61
N LEU A 385 -6.43 -2.02 20.92
CA LEU A 385 -5.49 -1.35 19.99
C LEU A 385 -6.07 -0.06 19.38
N ASN A 386 -6.64 0.81 20.22
CA ASN A 386 -7.32 2.06 19.84
C ASN A 386 -8.54 1.89 18.91
N GLY A 387 -9.15 0.72 18.92
CA GLY A 387 -10.35 0.40 18.16
C GLY A 387 -10.01 -0.17 16.79
N VAL A 388 -10.04 -1.50 16.69
CA VAL A 388 -9.79 -2.24 15.46
C VAL A 388 -10.96 -3.15 15.11
N VAL A 389 -10.94 -3.68 13.88
CA VAL A 389 -11.71 -4.88 13.52
C VAL A 389 -10.76 -6.06 13.60
N THR A 390 -11.04 -7.06 14.44
CA THR A 390 -10.34 -8.34 14.47
C THR A 390 -10.97 -9.32 13.49
N ILE A 391 -10.25 -10.39 13.17
CA ILE A 391 -10.80 -11.53 12.43
C ILE A 391 -10.59 -12.78 13.27
N GLU A 392 -11.67 -13.49 13.57
CA GLU A 392 -11.64 -14.76 14.30
C GLU A 392 -11.76 -15.91 13.31
N ALA A 393 -10.81 -16.85 13.37
CA ALA A 393 -10.92 -18.16 12.72
C ALA A 393 -11.41 -19.17 13.76
N LYS A 394 -12.60 -19.73 13.53
CA LYS A 394 -13.21 -20.67 14.48
C LYS A 394 -12.82 -22.11 14.16
N GLN A 395 -11.89 -22.67 14.93
CA GLN A 395 -11.37 -24.02 14.71
C GLN A 395 -11.67 -24.93 15.92
N PRO A 396 -11.80 -26.26 15.71
CA PRO A 396 -12.05 -27.22 16.79
C PRO A 396 -10.95 -27.20 17.87
N ASP A 397 -9.70 -26.97 17.47
CA ASP A 397 -8.51 -27.08 18.32
C ASP A 397 -8.08 -25.74 18.95
N GLY A 398 -8.94 -24.72 18.88
CA GLY A 398 -8.67 -23.37 19.41
C GLY A 398 -8.88 -22.30 18.34
N ASN A 399 -9.48 -21.17 18.73
CA ASN A 399 -9.71 -20.08 17.77
C ASN A 399 -8.41 -19.31 17.53
N LEU A 400 -8.17 -18.93 16.27
CA LEU A 400 -7.13 -17.96 15.95
C LEU A 400 -7.72 -16.57 15.88
N THR A 401 -7.07 -15.60 16.51
CA THR A 401 -7.45 -14.19 16.48
C THR A 401 -6.41 -13.39 15.73
N PHE A 402 -6.84 -12.83 14.60
CA PHE A 402 -6.06 -11.96 13.76
C PHE A 402 -6.35 -10.49 14.09
N ILE A 403 -5.30 -9.67 14.09
CA ILE A 403 -5.37 -8.22 14.19
C ILE A 403 -4.79 -7.56 12.92
N PRO A 404 -5.13 -6.29 12.61
CA PRO A 404 -4.49 -5.58 11.51
C PRO A 404 -2.96 -5.55 11.68
N TYR A 405 -2.22 -5.84 10.62
CA TYR A 405 -0.76 -5.93 10.64
C TYR A 405 -0.12 -4.67 11.23
N TYR A 406 -0.62 -3.47 10.92
CA TYR A 406 -0.04 -2.25 11.46
C TYR A 406 -0.07 -2.16 13.00
N ALA A 407 -0.98 -2.89 13.66
CA ALA A 407 -1.24 -2.80 15.09
C ALA A 407 -0.43 -3.82 15.92
N TRP A 408 0.46 -4.58 15.29
CA TRP A 408 1.37 -5.51 15.97
C TRP A 408 2.45 -4.80 16.79
N ALA A 409 3.04 -5.49 17.78
CA ALA A 409 4.11 -5.03 18.65
C ALA A 409 3.75 -3.80 19.52
N HIS A 410 2.47 -3.64 19.88
CA HIS A 410 2.02 -2.64 20.87
C HIS A 410 1.79 -3.22 22.27
N ARG A 411 1.80 -4.55 22.42
CA ARG A 411 1.34 -5.26 23.63
C ARG A 411 2.41 -6.17 24.24
N GLY A 412 3.66 -5.81 24.03
CA GLY A 412 4.82 -6.59 24.46
C GLY A 412 5.43 -7.40 23.32
N ARG A 413 6.51 -8.11 23.65
CA ARG A 413 7.25 -8.95 22.71
C ARG A 413 6.63 -10.34 22.64
N GLY A 414 6.43 -10.86 21.44
CA GLY A 414 5.94 -12.20 21.17
C GLY A 414 6.05 -12.56 19.69
N GLU A 415 5.75 -13.81 19.36
CA GLU A 415 5.70 -14.26 17.97
C GLU A 415 4.65 -13.49 17.17
N MET A 416 4.90 -13.33 15.87
CA MET A 416 3.96 -12.74 14.91
C MET A 416 4.11 -13.43 13.55
N THR A 417 3.00 -13.65 12.84
CA THR A 417 3.04 -14.07 11.43
C THR A 417 1.89 -13.49 10.61
N VAL A 418 2.19 -13.08 9.37
CA VAL A 418 1.21 -12.67 8.36
C VAL A 418 0.77 -13.87 7.50
N TRP A 419 1.70 -14.75 7.15
CA TRP A 419 1.46 -15.91 6.30
C TRP A 419 1.34 -17.17 7.16
N VAL A 420 0.11 -17.70 7.24
CA VAL A 420 -0.23 -18.85 8.07
C VAL A 420 -0.22 -20.11 7.20
N ALA A 421 0.26 -21.24 7.74
CA ALA A 421 0.23 -22.50 7.02
C ALA A 421 -1.20 -22.86 6.60
N GLN A 422 -1.39 -23.26 5.35
CA GLN A 422 -2.67 -23.73 4.84
C GLN A 422 -2.80 -25.23 5.17
N ALA A 423 -3.85 -25.60 5.91
CA ALA A 423 -4.18 -26.99 6.13
C ALA A 423 -5.23 -27.44 5.10
N PRO A 424 -5.08 -28.62 4.47
CA PRO A 424 -6.17 -29.20 3.71
C PRO A 424 -7.37 -29.43 4.63
N ALA A 425 -8.57 -29.31 4.04
CA ALA A 425 -9.86 -29.43 4.74
C ALA A 425 -10.07 -30.80 5.41
#